data_AF-A0A8S7BRW3-F1
#
_entry.id   AF-A0A8S7BRW3-F1
#
_cell.length_a   1.000
_cell.length_b   1.000
_cell.length_c   1.000
_cell.angle_alpha   90.00
_cell.angle_beta   90.00
_cell.angle_gamma   90.00
#
_symmetry.space_group_name_H-M   'P 1'
#
loop_
_entity.id
_entity.type
_entity.pdbx_description
1 polymer ?
#
loop_
_entity_poly.entity_id
_entity_poly.type
_entity_poly.pdbx_seq_one_letter_code
_entity_poly.pdbx_strand_id
1 'polypeptide(L)' 'MSRIFAYCRISTLDQTTENQRREIESAGFKIKPQQIIEEHIS' A
#
# COMPACT_ATOMS: atom_id res chain seq x y z
N MET A 1 -11.43 18.80 1.65
CA MET A 1 -11.30 17.53 0.89
C MET A 1 -10.34 16.63 1.64
N SER A 2 -10.77 15.45 2.09
CA SER A 2 -9.89 14.50 2.79
C SER A 2 -8.93 13.83 1.79
N ARG A 3 -7.66 13.66 2.19
CA ARG A 3 -6.65 12.94 1.41
C ARG A 3 -6.43 11.58 2.06
N ILE A 4 -6.59 10.51 1.28
CA ILE A 4 -6.40 9.13 1.74
C ILE A 4 -4.95 8.71 1.46
N PHE A 5 -4.29 8.13 2.44
CA PHE A 5 -2.93 7.59 2.33
C PHE A 5 -2.96 6.09 2.63
N ALA A 6 -2.17 5.32 1.90
CA ALA A 6 -1.93 3.90 2.18
C ALA A 6 -0.53 3.72 2.73
N TYR A 7 -0.43 2.94 3.80
CA TYR A 7 0.84 2.48 4.34
C TYR A 7 0.89 0.97 4.19
N CYS A 8 1.85 0.49 3.40
CA CYS A 8 2.06 -0.91 3.08
C CYS A 8 3.39 -1.34 3.69
N ARG A 9 3.40 -2.42 4.47
CA ARG A 9 4.60 -2.93 5.15
C ARG A 9 4.74 -4.42 4.95
N ILE A 10 5.96 -4.88 4.69
CA ILE A 10 6.31 -6.29 4.61
C ILE A 10 7.52 -6.59 5.48
N SER A 11 7.57 -7.79 6.05
CA SER A 11 8.65 -8.25 6.92
C SER A 11 9.42 -9.44 6.32
N THR A 12 9.25 -9.68 5.02
CA THR A 12 9.77 -10.86 4.34
C THR A 12 10.24 -10.46 2.96
N LEU A 13 11.50 -10.75 2.65
CA LEU A 13 12.19 -10.36 1.41
C LEU A 13 11.53 -10.89 0.13
N ASP A 14 10.79 -12.00 0.22
CA ASP A 14 10.08 -12.61 -0.91
C ASP A 14 8.67 -12.06 -1.14
N GLN A 15 8.23 -11.07 -0.36
CA GLN A 15 6.91 -10.47 -0.52
C GLN A 15 6.98 -9.12 -1.21
N THR A 16 5.97 -8.81 -2.01
CA THR A 16 5.76 -7.48 -2.56
C THR A 16 4.55 -6.85 -1.91
N THR A 17 4.60 -5.54 -1.65
CA THR A 17 3.48 -4.70 -1.21
C THR A 17 2.30 -4.66 -2.19
N GLU A 18 2.47 -5.18 -3.41
CA GLU A 18 1.43 -5.27 -4.44
C GLU A 18 0.14 -5.95 -3.99
N ASN A 19 0.21 -6.99 -3.15
CA ASN A 19 -1.01 -7.63 -2.63
C ASN A 19 -1.82 -6.66 -1.77
N GLN A 20 -1.15 -5.88 -0.91
CA GLN A 20 -1.77 -4.89 -0.04
C GLN A 20 -2.37 -3.76 -0.88
N ARG A 21 -1.65 -3.29 -1.90
CA ARG A 21 -2.15 -2.29 -2.87
C ARG A 21 -3.41 -2.78 -3.59
N ARG A 22 -3.43 -4.03 -4.07
CA ARG A 22 -4.59 -4.62 -4.74
C ARG A 22 -5.80 -4.77 -3.82
N GLU A 23 -5.60 -5.17 -2.56
CA GLU A 23 -6.69 -5.24 -1.59
C GLU A 23 -7.30 -3.86 -1.30
N ILE A 24 -6.45 -2.84 -1.17
CA ILE A 24 -6.89 -1.46 -0.94
C ILE A 24 -7.67 -0.92 -2.15
N GLU A 25 -7.23 -1.22 -3.37
CA GLU A 25 -7.98 -0.88 -4.59
C GLU A 25 -9.30 -1.65 -4.68
N SER A 26 -9.30 -2.94 -4.33
CA SER A 26 -10.49 -3.80 -4.30
C SER A 26 -11.51 -3.33 -3.24
N ALA A 27 -11.05 -2.73 -2.14
CA ALA A 27 -11.90 -2.11 -1.14
C ALA A 27 -12.51 -0.76 -1.60
N GLY A 28 -12.17 -0.29 -2.79
CA GLY A 28 -12.75 0.93 -3.39
C GLY A 28 -11.97 2.21 -3.09
N PHE A 29 -10.79 2.12 -2.48
CA PHE A 29 -9.96 3.29 -2.21
C PHE A 29 -9.14 3.69 -3.44
N LYS A 30 -9.36 4.91 -3.93
CA LYS A 30 -8.53 5.50 -5.00
C LYS A 30 -7.37 6.28 -4.39
N ILE A 31 -6.22 5.62 -4.31
CA ILE A 31 -5.00 6.21 -3.73
C ILE A 31 -4.03 6.53 -4.85
N LYS A 32 -3.54 7.77 -4.88
CA LYS A 32 -2.53 8.17 -5.87
C LYS A 32 -1.18 7.54 -5.52
N PRO A 33 -0.29 7.27 -6.50
CA PRO A 33 1.04 6.74 -6.22
C PRO A 33 1.83 7.55 -5.19
N GLN A 34 1.67 8.88 -5.19
CA GLN A 34 2.29 9.81 -4.24
C GLN A 34 1.79 9.68 -2.79
N GLN A 35 0.74 8.89 -2.57
CA GLN A 35 0.07 8.69 -1.29
C GLN A 35 0.23 7.24 -0.78
N ILE A 36 1.08 6.45 -1.45
CA ILE A 36 1.43 5.09 -1.07
C ILE A 36 2.82 5.16 -0.43
N ILE A 37 2.92 4.71 0.81
CA ILE A 37 4.17 4.61 1.56
C ILE A 37 4.45 3.13 1.74
N GLU A 38 5.59 2.67 1.24
CA GLU A 38 5.99 1.27 1.26
C GLU A 38 7.19 1.10 2.19
N GLU A 39 7.06 0.24 3.19
CA GLU A 39 8.12 -0.07 4.15
C GLU A 39 8.52 -1.54 4.05
N HIS A 40 9.78 -1.77 3.71
CA HIS A 40 10.37 -3.12 3.69
C HIS A 40 11.22 -3.31 4.94
N ILE A 41 10.84 -4.26 5.79
CA ILE A 41 11.61 -4.65 6.97
C ILE A 41 12.16 -6.07 6.72
N SER A 42 13.48 -6.21 6.84
CA SER A 42 14.18 -7.49 6.67
C SER A 42 14.55 -8.08 8.02
#